data_AF-A0A2J6QBM1-F1
#
_entry.id   AF-A0A2J6QBM1-F1
#
_cell.length_a   1.000
_cell.length_b   1.000
_cell.length_c   1.000
_cell.angle_alpha   90.00
_cell.angle_beta   90.00
_cell.angle_gamma   90.00
#
_symmetry.space_group_name_H-M   'P 1'
#
loop_
_entity.id
_entity.type
_entity.pdbx_description
1 polymer ?
#
loop_
_entity_poly.entity_id
_entity_poly.type
_entity_poly.pdbx_seq_one_letter_code
_entity_poly.pdbx_strand_id
1 'polypeptide(L)'
;MAPFVETWPARELEFRSQVSLKGNKRKGFDGDLKGCELLEMLQYKCEVEKPITKESVTRCWPIERMFRRCVDRNGSFMLETTAWEGKKGG
;
A
#
# COMPACT_ATOMS: atom_id res chain seq x y z
N MET A 1 -10.08 18.63 4.50
CA MET A 1 -8.62 18.45 4.65
C MET A 1 -8.37 17.00 5.03
N ALA A 2 -7.41 16.32 4.41
CA ALA A 2 -7.03 14.98 4.86
C ALA A 2 -6.47 15.06 6.29
N PRO A 3 -6.76 14.09 7.18
CA PRO A 3 -6.22 14.10 8.53
C PRO A 3 -4.69 13.98 8.50
N PHE A 4 -4.02 14.53 9.51
CA PHE A 4 -2.61 14.26 9.71
C PHE A 4 -2.42 12.77 10.04
N VAL A 5 -1.78 12.05 9.14
CA VAL A 5 -1.40 10.65 9.33
C VAL A 5 0.08 10.64 9.69
N GLU A 6 0.44 9.89 10.73
CA GLU A 6 1.84 9.66 11.09
C GLU A 6 2.61 9.11 9.88
N THR A 7 3.79 9.66 9.62
CA THR A 7 4.69 9.15 8.57
C THR A 7 5.83 8.36 9.19
N TRP A 8 6.22 7.27 8.54
CA TRP A 8 7.26 6.36 8.99
C TRP A 8 7.90 5.66 7.78
N PRO A 9 9.18 5.23 7.88
CA PRO A 9 9.89 4.64 6.75
C PRO A 9 9.40 3.22 6.44
N ALA A 10 9.37 2.84 5.16
CA ALA A 10 8.84 1.54 4.71
C ALA A 10 9.46 0.32 5.42
N ARG A 11 10.73 0.42 5.88
CA ARG A 11 11.42 -0.63 6.67
C ARG A 11 10.77 -0.96 8.02
N GLU A 12 9.84 -0.13 8.51
CA GLU A 12 9.08 -0.41 9.73
C GLU A 12 7.80 -1.21 9.46
N LEU A 13 7.50 -1.54 8.19
CA LEU A 13 6.27 -2.21 7.81
C LEU A 13 6.14 -3.60 8.44
N GLU A 14 7.22 -4.39 8.56
CA GLU A 14 7.18 -5.69 9.26
C GLU A 14 6.75 -5.54 10.72
N PHE A 15 7.22 -4.50 11.41
CA PHE A 15 6.87 -4.25 12.80
C PHE A 15 5.45 -3.70 12.94
N ARG A 16 5.10 -2.69 12.15
CA ARG A 16 3.79 -2.02 12.24
C ARG A 16 2.63 -2.91 11.79
N SER A 17 2.86 -3.80 10.83
CA SER A 17 1.84 -4.75 10.37
C SER A 17 1.40 -5.75 11.45
N GLN A 18 2.21 -5.97 12.49
CA GLN A 18 1.85 -6.80 13.64
C GLN A 18 0.73 -6.20 14.49
N VAL A 19 0.35 -4.93 14.28
CA VAL A 19 -0.76 -4.29 14.98
C VAL A 19 -1.98 -4.23 14.07
N SER A 20 -3.13 -4.64 14.60
CA SER A 20 -4.41 -4.57 13.90
C SER A 20 -4.96 -3.15 13.89
N LEU A 21 -5.96 -2.88 13.04
CA LEU A 21 -6.67 -1.59 13.01
C LEU A 21 -7.36 -1.23 14.35
N LYS A 22 -7.53 -2.21 15.24
CA LYS A 22 -8.06 -2.00 16.60
C LYS A 22 -6.97 -1.67 17.63
N GLY A 23 -5.71 -1.50 17.21
CA GLY A 23 -4.57 -1.21 18.09
C GLY A 23 -4.00 -2.44 18.83
N ASN A 24 -4.59 -3.62 18.65
CA ASN A 24 -4.13 -4.85 19.30
C ASN A 24 -3.10 -5.58 18.45
N LYS A 25 -2.11 -6.24 19.09
CA LYS A 25 -1.19 -7.16 18.42
C LYS A 25 -1.96 -8.30 17.74
N ARG A 26 -1.65 -8.57 16.48
CA ARG A 26 -2.15 -9.70 15.70
C ARG A 26 -1.60 -11.00 16.28
N LYS A 27 -2.49 -11.92 16.61
CA LYS A 27 -2.10 -13.24 17.12
C LYS A 27 -1.85 -14.16 15.93
N GLY A 28 -0.73 -14.89 15.94
CA GLY A 28 -0.38 -15.81 14.86
C GLY A 28 0.24 -15.13 13.63
N PHE A 29 0.66 -13.87 13.75
CA PHE A 29 1.43 -13.17 12.74
C PHE A 29 2.59 -12.43 13.44
N ASP A 30 3.82 -12.68 12.99
CA ASP A 30 5.08 -12.22 13.61
C ASP A 30 5.79 -11.13 12.80
N GLY A 31 5.19 -10.68 11.71
CA GLY A 31 5.75 -9.66 10.83
C GLY A 31 6.48 -10.23 9.61
N ASP A 32 6.50 -11.54 9.39
CA ASP A 32 7.05 -12.12 8.16
C ASP A 32 6.17 -11.80 6.93
N LEU A 33 6.46 -10.67 6.29
CA LEU A 33 5.79 -10.24 5.07
C LEU A 33 6.19 -11.08 3.85
N LYS A 34 7.37 -11.69 3.85
CA LYS A 34 7.85 -12.51 2.73
C LYS A 34 7.08 -13.83 2.63
N GLY A 35 6.66 -14.38 3.77
CA GLY A 35 5.78 -15.55 3.84
C GLY A 35 4.35 -15.31 3.37
N CYS A 36 3.92 -14.05 3.20
CA CYS A 36 2.59 -13.70 2.70
C CYS A 36 2.52 -13.73 1.16
N GLU A 37 1.33 -14.05 0.63
CA GLU A 37 1.05 -14.03 -0.81
C GLU A 37 1.27 -12.62 -1.38
N LEU A 38 2.09 -12.49 -2.41
CA LEU A 38 2.32 -11.24 -3.14
C LEU A 38 1.28 -11.07 -4.25
N LEU A 39 0.63 -9.92 -4.27
CA LEU A 39 -0.39 -9.54 -5.24
C LEU A 39 0.01 -8.21 -5.89
N GLU A 40 -0.18 -8.11 -7.20
CA GLU A 40 0.14 -6.92 -7.99
C GLU A 40 -1.16 -6.36 -8.59
N MET A 41 -1.28 -5.03 -8.60
CA MET A 41 -2.40 -4.31 -9.18
C MET A 41 -1.90 -3.09 -9.95
N LEU A 42 -2.25 -3.02 -11.23
CA LEU A 42 -2.03 -1.84 -12.04
C LEU A 42 -3.13 -0.81 -11.79
N GLN A 43 -2.75 0.37 -11.33
CA GLN A 43 -3.62 1.53 -11.20
C GLN A 43 -3.18 2.62 -12.18
N TYR A 44 -4.02 3.64 -12.36
CA TYR A 44 -3.67 4.82 -13.15
C TYR A 44 -3.92 6.06 -12.32
N LYS A 45 -2.91 6.93 -12.24
CA LYS A 45 -3.09 8.29 -11.73
C LYS A 45 -3.34 9.19 -12.92
N CYS A 46 -4.52 9.81 -12.95
CA CYS A 46 -4.91 10.73 -14.00
C CYS A 46 -4.97 12.16 -13.46
N GLU A 47 -4.38 13.10 -14.19
CA GLU A 47 -4.45 14.53 -13.91
C GLU A 47 -4.91 15.28 -15.17
N VAL A 48 -5.78 16.27 -14.98
CA VAL A 48 -6.19 17.19 -16.05
C VAL A 48 -5.18 18.32 -16.10
N GLU A 49 -4.50 18.52 -17.23
CA GLU A 49 -3.39 19.48 -17.33
C GLU A 49 -3.79 20.93 -17.02
N LYS A 50 -4.97 21.32 -17.52
CA LYS A 50 -5.53 22.66 -17.42
C LYS A 50 -6.99 22.55 -16.97
N PRO A 51 -7.26 22.27 -15.69
CA PRO A 51 -8.59 21.89 -15.20
C PRO A 51 -9.70 22.94 -15.39
N ILE A 52 -9.35 24.17 -15.76
CA ILE A 52 -10.29 25.28 -16.00
C ILE A 52 -10.71 25.36 -17.49
N THR A 53 -9.90 24.84 -18.42
CA THR A 53 -10.20 24.89 -19.87
C THR A 53 -10.95 23.64 -20.30
N LYS A 54 -12.06 23.81 -21.03
CA LYS A 54 -12.95 22.71 -21.47
C LYS A 54 -12.24 21.71 -22.39
N GLU A 55 -11.27 22.17 -23.17
CA GLU A 55 -10.49 21.38 -24.12
C GLU A 55 -9.24 20.75 -23.49
N SER A 56 -9.09 20.79 -22.17
CA SER A 56 -7.90 20.25 -21.50
C SER A 56 -7.74 18.75 -21.70
N VAL A 57 -6.50 18.34 -21.94
CA VAL A 57 -6.12 16.94 -22.00
C VAL A 57 -6.07 16.35 -20.59
N THR A 58 -6.54 15.11 -20.45
CA THR A 58 -6.31 14.28 -19.26
C THR A 58 -5.13 13.37 -19.54
N ARG A 59 -4.08 13.46 -18.73
CA ARG A 59 -2.93 12.55 -18.79
C ARG A 59 -3.03 11.53 -17.68
N CYS A 60 -2.83 10.26 -18.00
CA CYS A 60 -2.81 9.16 -17.04
C CYS A 60 -1.44 8.49 -17.07
N TRP A 61 -0.91 8.19 -15.90
CA TRP A 61 0.33 7.43 -15.73
C TRP A 61 0.04 6.11 -14.99
N PRO A 62 0.59 4.99 -15.46
CA PRO A 62 0.45 3.72 -14.76
C PRO A 62 1.19 3.80 -13.41
N ILE A 63 0.58 3.21 -12.38
CA ILE A 63 1.16 3.01 -11.06
C ILE A 63 0.99 1.54 -10.73
N GLU A 64 2.10 0.83 -10.66
CA GLU A 64 2.12 -0.53 -10.14
C GLU A 64 2.04 -0.49 -8.61
N ARG A 65 1.09 -1.24 -8.05
CA ARG A 65 0.90 -1.37 -6.61
C ARG A 65 1.08 -2.81 -6.20
N MET A 66 1.86 -3.03 -5.16
CA MET A 66 2.12 -4.36 -4.61
C MET A 66 1.45 -4.50 -3.25
N PHE A 67 0.84 -5.65 -3.01
CA PHE A 67 0.17 -5.97 -1.76
C PHE A 67 0.59 -7.34 -1.23
N ARG A 68 0.65 -7.47 0.09
CA ARG A 68 0.78 -8.76 0.77
C ARG A 68 -0.55 -9.17 1.37
N ARG A 69 -1.05 -10.36 1.01
CA ARG A 69 -2.16 -11.02 1.71
C ARG A 69 -1.58 -11.94 2.78
N CYS A 70 -1.70 -11.50 4.03
CA CYS A 70 -1.23 -12.21 5.20
C CYS A 70 -2.40 -12.85 5.95
N VAL A 71 -2.11 -13.79 6.85
CA VAL A 71 -3.11 -14.43 7.72
C VAL A 71 -2.70 -14.25 9.17
N ASP A 72 -3.65 -13.86 10.00
CA ASP A 72 -3.56 -13.94 11.45
C ASP A 72 -4.68 -14.83 12.00
N ARG A 73 -4.78 -14.98 13.32
CA ARG A 73 -5.81 -15.80 13.97
C ARG A 73 -7.26 -15.38 13.64
N ASN A 74 -7.48 -14.13 13.25
CA ASN A 74 -8.79 -13.60 12.88
C ASN A 74 -9.09 -13.70 11.38
N GLY A 75 -8.15 -14.22 10.58
CA GLY A 75 -8.33 -14.44 9.14
C GLY A 75 -7.32 -13.69 8.29
N SER A 76 -7.65 -13.51 7.01
CA SER A 76 -6.79 -12.83 6.05
C SER A 76 -6.85 -11.31 6.20
N PHE A 77 -5.72 -10.63 6.03
CA PHE A 77 -5.64 -9.19 5.93
C PHE A 77 -4.68 -8.78 4.82
N MET A 78 -4.88 -7.57 4.30
CA MET A 78 -4.14 -7.01 3.18
C MET A 78 -3.27 -5.84 3.65
N LEU A 79 -2.06 -5.76 3.13
CA LEU A 79 -1.14 -4.64 3.33
C LEU A 79 -0.70 -4.12 1.96
N GLU A 80 -0.68 -2.80 1.78
CA GLU A 80 0.03 -2.19 0.65
C GLU A 80 1.52 -2.17 0.99
N THR A 81 2.33 -2.65 0.06
CA THR A 81 3.75 -2.97 0.27
C THR A 81 4.64 -2.40 -0.83
N THR A 82 4.11 -1.58 -1.74
CA THR A 82 4.84 -1.03 -2.90
C THR A 82 6.17 -0.40 -2.53
N ALA A 83 6.21 0.43 -1.48
CA ALA A 83 7.45 1.06 -1.03
C ALA A 83 8.40 0.10 -0.29
N TRP A 84 7.87 -1.01 0.24
CA TRP A 84 8.62 -2.02 1.00
C TRP A 84 9.28 -3.07 0.09
N GLU A 85 8.61 -3.47 -1.00
CA GLU A 85 9.19 -4.39 -1.99
C GLU A 85 10.47 -3.82 -2.65
N GLY A 86 10.70 -2.52 -2.51
CA GLY A 86 11.79 -1.79 -3.16
C GLY A 86 11.51 -1.62 -4.65
N LYS A 87 12.14 -0.64 -5.30
CA LYS A 87 12.03 -0.51 -6.76
C LYS A 87 12.53 -1.79 -7.42
N LYS A 88 11.63 -2.60 -8.01
CA LYS A 88 11.94 -3.24 -9.28
C LYS A 88 12.01 -2.11 -10.31
N GLY A 89 13.15 -1.42 -10.35
CA GLY A 89 13.40 -0.42 -11.37
C GLY A 89 13.40 -1.09 -12.73
N GLY A 90 12.41 -0.75 -13.55
CA GLY A 90 12.55 -0.68 -15.00
C GLY A 90 12.73 0.78 -15.38
#